data_AF-A0A9D8FLV3-F1
#
_entry.id   AF-A0A9D8FLV3-F1
#
_cell.length_a   1.000
_cell.length_b   1.000
_cell.length_c   1.000
_cell.angle_alpha   90.00
_cell.angle_beta   90.00
_cell.angle_gamma   90.00
#
_symmetry.space_group_name_H-M   'P 1'
#
loop_
_entity.id
_entity.type
_entity.pdbx_description
1 polymer ?
#
loop_
_entity_poly.entity_id
_entity_poly.type
_entity_poly.pdbx_seq_one_letter_code
_entity_poly.pdbx_strand_id
1 'polypeptide(L)'
;MKLSYSKDFIPENKRITKQLKAVTVQEAFDVVLAGTGIELMITRGNRLILTKKSRVQQATGKITGVVLSEDGEPLSGANVIVVGTTFGAATDL
;
A
#
# COMPACT_ATOMS: atom_id res chain seq x y z
N MET A 1 26.53 5.11 10.78
CA MET A 1 25.21 4.58 10.39
C MET A 1 24.88 3.43 11.33
N LYS A 2 23.71 3.44 11.98
CA LYS A 2 23.30 2.38 12.94
C LYS A 2 21.99 1.75 12.46
N LEU A 3 21.91 0.42 12.52
CA LEU A 3 20.68 -0.34 12.25
C LEU A 3 20.01 -0.71 13.58
N SER A 4 18.72 -0.42 13.70
CA SER A 4 17.87 -0.79 14.83
C SER A 4 16.73 -1.67 14.34
N TYR A 5 16.46 -2.76 15.04
CA TYR A 5 15.38 -3.68 14.73
C TYR A 5 14.82 -4.27 16.03
N SER A 6 13.53 -4.67 16.03
CA SER A 6 12.98 -5.50 17.09
C SER A 6 13.07 -6.97 16.71
N LYS A 7 13.46 -7.83 17.67
CA LYS A 7 13.46 -9.28 17.48
C LYS A 7 12.06 -9.82 17.21
N ASP A 8 11.02 -9.17 17.74
CA ASP A 8 9.62 -9.57 17.55
C ASP A 8 9.16 -9.54 16.08
N PHE A 9 9.89 -8.83 15.23
CA PHE A 9 9.53 -8.63 13.83
C PHE A 9 10.41 -9.40 12.86
N ILE A 10 11.57 -9.91 13.29
CA ILE A 10 12.48 -10.64 12.41
C ILE A 10 12.27 -12.14 12.62
N PRO A 11 11.90 -12.90 11.57
CA PRO A 11 11.80 -14.35 11.69
C PRO A 11 13.19 -14.96 11.97
N GLU A 12 13.35 -15.55 13.15
CA GLU A 12 14.65 -16.06 13.65
C GLU A 12 15.24 -17.18 12.78
N ASN A 13 14.42 -17.86 11.98
CA ASN A 13 14.83 -19.06 11.23
C ASN A 13 15.04 -18.85 9.73
N LYS A 14 15.14 -17.60 9.24
CA LYS A 14 15.26 -17.33 7.81
C LYS A 14 16.51 -16.52 7.48
N ARG A 15 17.52 -17.20 6.93
CA ARG A 15 18.72 -16.54 6.37
C ARG A 15 18.49 -16.21 4.90
N ILE A 16 18.58 -14.92 4.56
CA ILE A 16 18.46 -14.45 3.17
C ILE A 16 19.83 -13.90 2.75
N THR A 17 20.31 -14.31 1.58
CA THR A 17 21.56 -13.79 1.01
C THR A 17 21.30 -13.49 -0.47
N LYS A 18 21.57 -12.26 -0.88
CA LYS A 18 21.47 -11.81 -2.28
C LYS A 18 22.66 -10.92 -2.59
N GLN A 19 23.21 -11.07 -3.80
CA GLN A 19 24.22 -10.15 -4.33
C GLN A 19 23.52 -9.18 -5.28
N LEU A 20 23.70 -7.90 -5.02
CA LEU A 20 23.12 -6.82 -5.80
C LEU A 20 24.26 -5.89 -6.23
N LYS A 21 24.20 -5.38 -7.46
CA LYS A 21 25.18 -4.43 -8.02
C LYS A 21 24.45 -3.17 -8.45
N ALA A 22 25.07 -2.02 -8.23
CA ALA A 22 24.54 -0.70 -8.61
C ALA A 22 23.12 -0.40 -8.07
N VAL A 23 22.84 -0.81 -6.83
CA VAL A 23 21.59 -0.49 -6.13
C VAL A 23 21.84 0.39 -4.91
N THR A 24 20.86 1.19 -4.55
CA THR A 24 20.85 1.95 -3.29
C THR A 24 20.64 1.02 -2.10
N VAL A 25 20.98 1.51 -0.90
CA VAL A 25 20.72 0.77 0.36
C VAL A 25 19.24 0.46 0.51
N GLN A 26 18.36 1.39 0.15
CA GLN A 26 16.91 1.20 0.25
C GLN A 26 16.43 0.07 -0.66
N GLU A 27 16.82 0.09 -1.93
CA GLU A 27 16.47 -0.96 -2.89
C GLU A 27 17.02 -2.34 -2.47
N ALA A 28 18.24 -2.37 -1.93
CA ALA A 28 18.82 -3.60 -1.42
C ALA A 28 17.98 -4.21 -0.29
N PHE A 29 17.52 -3.37 0.65
CA PHE A 29 16.63 -3.81 1.72
C PHE A 29 15.25 -4.19 1.20
N ASP A 30 14.67 -3.47 0.23
CA ASP A 30 13.39 -3.84 -0.38
C ASP A 30 13.44 -5.24 -1.02
N VAL A 31 14.54 -5.58 -1.68
CA VAL A 31 14.72 -6.89 -2.34
C VAL A 31 14.96 -8.03 -1.33
N VAL A 32 15.60 -7.75 -0.20
CA VAL A 32 15.88 -8.73 0.87
C VAL A 32 14.66 -8.91 1.78
N LEU A 33 13.91 -7.84 2.06
CA LEU A 33 12.71 -7.84 2.89
C LEU A 33 11.42 -8.09 2.08
N ALA A 34 11.54 -8.36 0.78
CA ALA A 34 10.42 -8.73 -0.07
C ALA A 34 9.67 -9.94 0.52
N GLY A 35 8.36 -9.78 0.73
CA GLY A 35 7.50 -10.84 1.27
C GLY A 35 7.63 -11.10 2.77
N THR A 36 8.45 -10.34 3.51
CA THR A 36 8.53 -10.46 4.99
C THR A 36 7.54 -9.55 5.71
N GLY A 37 6.95 -8.57 5.01
CA GLY A 37 6.08 -7.56 5.62
C GLY A 37 6.85 -6.56 6.49
N ILE A 38 8.17 -6.46 6.31
CA ILE A 38 9.05 -5.50 6.99
C ILE A 38 9.48 -4.44 5.96
N GLU A 39 9.67 -3.20 6.42
CA GLU A 39 10.23 -2.10 5.63
C GLU A 39 11.38 -1.41 6.35
N LEU A 40 12.23 -0.76 5.56
CA LEU A 40 13.32 0.08 6.03
C LEU A 40 12.87 1.53 6.14
N MET A 41 13.05 2.13 7.32
CA MET A 41 12.84 3.56 7.55
C MET A 41 14.17 4.22 7.88
N ILE A 42 14.49 5.32 7.18
CA ILE A 42 15.69 6.13 7.42
C ILE A 42 15.29 7.37 8.20
N THR A 43 15.82 7.55 9.41
CA THR A 43 15.52 8.74 10.24
C THR A 43 16.50 9.88 9.99
N ARG A 44 16.08 11.10 10.33
CA ARG A 44 16.95 12.28 10.40
C ARG A 44 18.06 12.01 11.43
N GLY A 45 19.27 11.72 10.96
CA GLY A 45 20.39 11.25 11.80
C GLY A 45 21.08 9.96 11.33
N ASN A 46 20.86 9.51 10.08
CA ASN A 46 21.54 8.33 9.51
C ASN A 46 21.32 7.03 10.33
N ARG A 47 20.13 6.87 10.90
CA ARG A 47 19.70 5.64 11.57
C ARG A 47 18.72 4.89 10.69
N LEU A 48 19.00 3.61 10.50
CA LEU A 48 18.16 2.66 9.79
C LEU A 48 17.28 1.94 10.81
N ILE A 49 15.98 1.90 10.59
CA ILE A 49 15.02 1.23 11.46
C ILE A 49 14.22 0.22 10.63
N LEU A 50 14.20 -1.03 11.06
CA LEU A 50 13.32 -2.05 10.50
C LEU A 50 12.00 -2.06 11.25
N THR A 51 10.90 -1.82 10.55
CA THR A 51 9.55 -1.81 11.12
C THR A 51 8.63 -2.70 10.29
N LYS A 52 7.53 -3.16 10.87
CA LYS A 52 6.46 -3.80 10.10
C LYS A 52 5.92 -2.78 9.10
N LYS A 53 5.72 -3.20 7.85
CA LYS A 53 4.95 -2.44 6.87
C LYS A 53 3.59 -2.16 7.50
N SER A 54 3.32 -0.89 7.75
CA SER A 54 1.97 -0.43 8.00
C SER A 54 1.22 -0.58 6.69
N ARG A 55 0.54 -1.72 6.53
CA ARG A 55 -0.42 -1.90 5.44
C ARG A 55 -1.60 -0.99 5.77
N VAL A 56 -1.49 0.30 5.43
CA VAL A 56 -2.68 1.11 5.21
C VAL A 56 -3.30 0.51 3.95
N GLN A 57 -4.03 -0.59 4.13
CA GLN A 57 -4.96 -1.03 3.10
C GLN A 57 -5.96 0.11 3.03
N GLN A 58 -5.79 1.01 2.06
CA GLN A 58 -6.96 1.66 1.50
C GLN A 58 -7.91 0.50 1.18
N ALA A 59 -9.03 0.45 1.87
CA ALA A 59 -10.04 -0.55 1.62
C ALA A 59 -10.50 -0.34 0.17
N THR A 60 -9.93 -1.11 -0.75
CA THR A 60 -10.33 -1.10 -2.14
C THR A 60 -11.56 -1.98 -2.23
N GLY A 61 -12.71 -1.37 -2.44
CA GLY A 61 -13.98 -2.04 -2.68
C GLY A 61 -14.61 -1.53 -3.98
N LYS A 62 -15.59 -2.27 -4.49
CA LYS A 62 -16.40 -1.84 -5.63
C LYS A 62 -17.80 -1.49 -5.12
N ILE A 63 -18.28 -0.30 -5.46
CA ILE A 63 -19.67 0.10 -5.28
C ILE A 63 -20.34 -0.03 -6.65
N THR A 64 -21.47 -0.73 -6.71
CA THR A 64 -22.26 -0.92 -7.94
C THR A 64 -23.70 -0.53 -7.67
N GLY A 65 -24.34 0.08 -8.66
CA GLY A 65 -25.75 0.45 -8.63
C GLY A 65 -26.21 0.89 -10.01
N VAL A 66 -27.52 1.05 -10.17
CA VAL A 66 -28.13 1.59 -11.38
C VAL A 66 -28.85 2.88 -10.98
N VAL A 67 -28.63 3.95 -11.74
CA VAL A 67 -29.37 5.21 -11.57
C VAL A 67 -30.53 5.17 -12.56
N LEU A 68 -31.76 5.32 -12.06
CA LEU A 68 -32.97 5.31 -12.86
C LEU A 68 -33.57 6.72 -12.93
N SER A 69 -34.19 7.06 -14.06
CA SER A 69 -35.05 8.24 -14.22
C SER A 69 -36.41 8.02 -13.53
N GLU A 70 -37.26 9.06 -13.53
CA GLU A 70 -38.64 8.96 -13.03
C GLU A 70 -39.47 7.90 -13.79
N ASP A 71 -39.14 7.67 -15.06
CA ASP A 71 -39.78 6.68 -15.93
C ASP A 71 -39.24 5.24 -15.75
N GLY A 72 -38.23 5.06 -14.89
CA GLY A 72 -37.62 3.76 -14.61
C GLY A 72 -36.53 3.33 -15.61
N GLU A 73 -36.06 4.23 -16.47
CA GLU A 73 -35.00 3.94 -17.44
C GLU A 73 -33.60 4.26 -16.85
N PRO A 74 -32.56 3.46 -17.17
CA PRO A 74 -31.19 3.75 -16.77
C PRO A 74 -30.69 5.09 -17.31
N LEU A 75 -30.16 5.94 -16.42
CA LEU A 75 -29.65 7.26 -16.75
C LEU A 75 -28.12 7.22 -17.00
N SER A 76 -27.71 7.46 -18.24
CA SER A 76 -26.29 7.64 -18.61
C SER A 76 -25.83 9.09 -18.37
N GLY A 77 -24.58 9.28 -17.99
CA GLY A 77 -24.00 10.62 -17.77
C GLY A 77 -24.40 11.28 -16.46
N ALA A 78 -25.00 10.54 -15.52
CA ALA A 78 -25.27 11.01 -14.18
C ALA A 78 -23.99 10.99 -13.33
N ASN A 79 -23.80 12.00 -12.48
CA ASN A 79 -22.66 12.05 -11.57
C ASN A 79 -23.04 11.50 -10.20
N VAL A 80 -22.30 10.49 -9.71
CA VAL A 80 -22.50 9.85 -8.41
C VAL A 80 -21.32 10.19 -7.51
N ILE A 81 -21.60 10.71 -6.31
CA ILE A 81 -20.59 11.07 -5.30
C ILE A 81 -20.92 10.35 -3.99
N VAL A 82 -19.92 9.71 -3.39
CA VAL A 82 -20.06 9.12 -2.05
C VAL A 82 -19.76 10.20 -1.01
N VAL A 83 -20.82 10.69 -0.36
CA VAL A 83 -20.76 11.79 0.62
C VAL A 83 -19.69 11.53 1.68
N GLY A 84 -18.86 12.54 1.96
CA GLY A 84 -17.78 12.46 2.95
C GLY A 84 -16.50 11.77 2.46
N THR A 85 -16.45 11.37 1.18
CA THR A 85 -15.26 10.79 0.55
C THR A 85 -14.89 11.57 -0.72
N THR A 86 -13.72 11.27 -1.29
CA THR A 86 -13.33 11.76 -2.62
C THR A 86 -13.73 10.80 -3.74
N PHE A 87 -14.55 9.77 -3.45
CA PHE A 87 -15.00 8.82 -4.45
C PHE A 87 -16.19 9.38 -5.22
N GLY A 88 -16.09 9.36 -6.54
CA GLY A 88 -17.19 9.64 -7.44
C GLY A 88 -17.04 8.87 -8.75
N ALA A 89 -18.14 8.71 -9.46
CA ALA A 89 -18.20 8.02 -10.74
C ALA A 89 -19.29 8.63 -11.62
N ALA A 90 -19.05 8.65 -12.93
CA ALA A 90 -20.10 8.88 -13.91
C ALA A 90 -20.80 7.55 -14.22
N THR A 91 -22.12 7.58 -14.41
CA THR A 91 -22.86 6.40 -14.89
C THR A 91 -22.61 6.17 -16.37
N ASP A 92 -22.52 4.90 -16.74
CA ASP A 92 -22.47 4.41 -18.11
C ASP A 92 -23.59 3.37 -18.29
N LEU A 93 -23.97 3.05 -19.54
CA LEU A 93 -25.01 2.07 -19.89
C LEU A 93 -24.55 0.62 -19.70
#